data_AF-A0A1A7YKW2-F1
#
_entry.id   AF-A0A1A7YKW2-F1
#
_cell.length_a   1.000
_cell.length_b   1.000
_cell.length_c   1.000
_cell.angle_alpha   90.00
_cell.angle_beta   90.00
_cell.angle_gamma   90.00
#
_symmetry.space_group_name_H-M   'P 1'
#
loop_
_entity.id
_entity.type
_entity.pdbx_description
1 polymer ?
#
loop_
_entity_poly.entity_id
_entity_poly.type
_entity_poly.pdbx_seq_one_letter_code
_entity_poly.pdbx_strand_id
1 'polypeptide(L)'
;IILHQLEDKMKAHCCFMDFLLQVGLLDRLSQVTVRSSPMATRLLLCEHAEKLQAAMVLKNHHTKHTELVNGAISMALQRSNTAVPPSLTVADVYFREVSQISCVFECLLEEEEQSLKVNPVDSVQWAEVVLTINNIIKDVLQAAGQYRETKASMYRASENAATEPEYIPWTASGGVGGVRTIISRQHEIILRSVYPHADSQLRSALCEQLVVLLDMFLGSYVAQLTSLQKQRPSAAQQDRYNSLEMEYSQRRSELLTPLLELGQYQWVAVLAEKFCDFDILVQMCEQTDNQSRLQHYMAKFADQNFSDFLFRWYMEKGKRGKLLSQPAAQHQQLASFLQAHQHLSWLHHIHVQDYQSALRTLYNQANMEKRYFVKKTTLLALSKLTALASDLPQDQLNKQVDDIVEQERFLLHQETLPRQLLEEKRQNPDTMPLLSAHNLIQLYICDDNRRANEYDFKKALDLLEYIHKEDSVDIDALKCEIFGKALRRDE
;
A
#
# COMPACT_ATOMS: atom_id res chain seq x y z
N ILE A 1 46.49 -19.81 -6.60
CA ILE A 1 47.23 -19.15 -5.48
C ILE A 1 46.31 -18.19 -4.72
N ILE A 2 45.79 -17.10 -5.33
CA ILE A 2 44.89 -16.14 -4.65
C ILE A 2 43.68 -16.82 -4.00
N LEU A 3 43.02 -17.75 -4.70
CA LEU A 3 41.85 -18.45 -4.16
C LEU A 3 42.18 -19.23 -2.88
N HIS A 4 43.27 -19.99 -2.85
CA HIS A 4 43.73 -20.66 -1.62
C HIS A 4 44.08 -19.68 -0.51
N GLN A 5 44.66 -18.51 -0.83
CA GLN A 5 44.92 -17.48 0.18
C GLN A 5 43.62 -16.94 0.79
N LEU A 6 42.55 -16.79 0.00
CA LEU A 6 41.23 -16.39 0.51
C LEU A 6 40.59 -17.51 1.36
N GLU A 7 40.73 -18.76 0.94
CA GLU A 7 40.28 -19.93 1.72
C GLU A 7 41.02 -20.04 3.06
N ASP A 8 42.33 -19.80 3.07
CA ASP A 8 43.13 -19.83 4.29
C ASP A 8 42.81 -18.66 5.22
N LYS A 9 42.52 -17.46 4.67
CA LYS A 9 41.97 -16.34 5.45
C LYS A 9 40.62 -16.68 6.07
N MET A 10 39.74 -17.37 5.33
CA MET A 10 38.44 -17.82 5.84
C MET A 10 38.61 -18.84 6.97
N LYS A 11 39.51 -19.82 6.83
CA LYS A 11 39.83 -20.79 7.89
C LYS A 11 40.40 -20.09 9.11
N ALA A 12 41.34 -19.16 8.93
CA ALA A 12 41.91 -18.39 10.03
C ALA A 12 40.83 -17.57 10.77
N HIS A 13 39.90 -16.96 10.03
CA HIS A 13 38.75 -16.27 10.63
C HIS A 13 37.84 -17.21 11.42
N CYS A 14 37.57 -18.41 10.89
CA CYS A 14 36.80 -19.42 11.62
C CYS A 14 37.49 -19.84 12.92
N CYS A 15 38.79 -20.16 12.87
CA CYS A 15 39.56 -20.48 14.08
C CYS A 15 39.57 -19.34 15.10
N PHE A 16 39.65 -18.09 14.64
CA PHE A 16 39.57 -16.92 15.49
C PHE A 16 38.19 -16.78 16.15
N MET A 17 37.10 -17.01 15.40
CA MET A 17 35.74 -17.01 15.94
C MET A 17 35.53 -18.14 16.96
N ASP A 18 36.01 -19.35 16.66
CA ASP A 18 35.94 -20.48 17.58
C ASP A 18 36.70 -20.18 18.88
N PHE A 19 37.87 -19.56 18.79
CA PHE A 19 38.61 -19.09 19.95
C PHE A 19 37.81 -18.06 20.77
N LEU A 20 37.22 -17.04 20.12
CA LEU A 20 36.42 -16.04 20.82
C LEU A 20 35.19 -16.63 21.51
N LEU A 21 34.54 -17.63 20.89
CA LEU A 21 33.39 -18.34 21.45
C LEU A 21 33.80 -19.22 22.64
N GLN A 22 34.87 -20.01 22.50
CA GLN A 22 35.35 -20.91 23.56
C GLN A 22 35.84 -20.16 24.81
N VAL A 23 36.47 -19.01 24.62
CA VAL A 23 36.96 -18.17 25.73
C VAL A 23 35.87 -17.24 26.29
N GLY A 24 34.70 -17.17 25.65
CA GLY A 24 33.60 -16.30 26.08
C GLY A 24 33.90 -14.81 25.94
N LEU A 25 34.81 -14.44 25.03
CA LEU A 25 35.21 -13.04 24.80
C LEU A 25 34.24 -12.29 23.88
N LEU A 26 33.41 -13.01 23.13
CA LEU A 26 32.46 -12.42 22.18
C LEU A 26 31.48 -11.45 22.88
N ASP A 27 31.01 -11.81 24.09
CA ASP A 27 30.07 -11.00 24.87
C ASP A 27 30.71 -9.74 25.48
N ARG A 28 32.04 -9.68 25.52
CA ARG A 28 32.79 -8.51 26.01
C ARG A 28 33.02 -7.46 24.92
N LEU A 29 32.75 -7.81 23.66
CA LEU A 29 32.87 -6.89 22.54
C LEU A 29 31.62 -6.01 22.46
N SER A 30 31.80 -4.70 22.58
CA SER A 30 30.69 -3.74 22.60
C SER A 30 30.32 -3.28 21.19
N GLN A 31 30.86 -2.15 20.76
CA GLN A 31 30.46 -1.48 19.53
C GLN A 31 31.68 -0.85 18.85
N VAL A 32 31.67 -0.83 17.53
CA VAL A 32 32.65 -0.12 16.68
C VAL A 32 31.89 0.78 15.73
N THR A 33 32.40 1.98 15.50
CA THR A 33 31.85 2.89 14.50
C THR A 33 32.26 2.44 13.11
N VAL A 34 31.30 2.02 12.29
CA VAL A 34 31.48 1.57 10.91
C VAL A 34 30.57 2.42 10.02
N ARG A 35 31.13 3.02 8.96
CA ARG A 35 30.39 3.89 8.03
C ARG A 35 29.62 5.01 8.75
N SER A 36 30.25 5.67 9.72
CA SER A 36 29.65 6.75 10.54
C SER A 36 28.46 6.33 11.42
N SER A 37 28.21 5.02 11.58
CA SER A 37 27.16 4.47 12.44
C SER A 37 27.75 3.48 13.46
N PRO A 38 27.25 3.42 14.70
CA PRO A 38 27.67 2.41 15.66
C PRO A 38 27.16 1.03 15.23
N MET A 39 28.04 0.03 15.25
CA MET A 39 27.72 -1.35 14.89
C MET A 39 28.32 -2.31 15.91
N ALA A 40 27.59 -3.37 16.27
CA ALA A 40 28.12 -4.38 17.19
C ALA A 40 29.35 -5.08 16.57
N THR A 41 30.44 -5.20 17.34
CA THR A 41 31.70 -5.77 16.84
C THR A 41 31.52 -7.19 16.30
N ARG A 42 30.65 -7.99 16.92
CA ARG A 42 30.31 -9.35 16.46
C ARG A 42 29.77 -9.37 15.03
N LEU A 43 28.95 -8.37 14.68
CA LEU A 43 28.34 -8.25 13.35
C LEU A 43 29.36 -7.77 12.32
N LEU A 44 30.35 -6.97 12.75
CA LEU A 44 31.47 -6.57 11.89
C LEU A 44 32.36 -7.79 11.55
N LEU A 45 32.59 -8.69 12.52
CA LEU A 45 33.29 -9.95 12.26
C LEU A 45 32.51 -10.85 11.28
N CYS A 46 31.17 -10.83 11.33
CA CYS A 46 30.33 -11.47 10.33
C CYS A 46 30.51 -10.81 8.95
N GLU A 47 30.50 -9.47 8.87
CA GLU A 47 30.73 -8.72 7.63
C GLU A 47 32.08 -9.07 6.99
N HIS A 48 33.15 -9.25 7.78
CA HIS A 48 34.45 -9.67 7.23
C HIS A 48 34.39 -11.06 6.58
N ALA A 49 33.71 -12.01 7.22
CA ALA A 49 33.54 -13.35 6.65
C ALA A 49 32.66 -13.31 5.38
N GLU A 50 31.59 -12.52 5.39
CA GLU A 50 30.73 -12.31 4.22
C GLU A 50 31.54 -11.75 3.04
N LYS A 51 32.39 -10.74 3.28
CA LYS A 51 33.25 -10.17 2.23
C LYS A 51 34.29 -11.15 1.71
N LEU A 52 34.84 -12.01 2.57
CA LEU A 52 35.74 -13.09 2.14
C LEU A 52 35.03 -14.13 1.27
N GLN A 53 33.81 -14.53 1.62
CA GLN A 53 32.98 -15.41 0.78
C GLN A 53 32.66 -14.75 -0.57
N ALA A 54 32.21 -13.51 -0.54
CA ALA A 54 31.97 -12.68 -1.72
C ALA A 54 33.22 -12.60 -2.62
N ALA A 55 34.41 -12.43 -2.04
CA ALA A 55 35.67 -12.36 -2.78
C ALA A 55 36.04 -13.68 -3.46
N MET A 56 35.79 -14.82 -2.81
CA MET A 56 36.03 -16.13 -3.41
C MET A 56 35.14 -16.35 -4.63
N VAL A 57 33.86 -15.98 -4.53
CA VAL A 57 32.90 -16.06 -5.65
C VAL A 57 33.27 -15.10 -6.79
N LEU A 58 33.63 -13.86 -6.46
CA LEU A 58 34.11 -12.89 -7.46
C LEU A 58 35.37 -13.40 -8.18
N LYS A 59 36.29 -14.05 -7.44
CA LYS A 59 37.50 -14.62 -8.06
C LYS A 59 37.17 -15.78 -9.01
N ASN A 60 36.19 -16.62 -8.67
CA ASN A 60 35.72 -17.68 -9.57
C ASN A 60 35.13 -17.09 -10.86
N HIS A 61 34.33 -16.03 -10.76
CA HIS A 61 33.81 -15.33 -11.94
C HIS A 61 34.89 -14.66 -12.77
N HIS A 62 35.89 -14.07 -12.12
CA HIS A 62 37.04 -13.49 -12.80
C HIS A 62 37.85 -14.54 -13.62
N THR A 63 37.90 -15.81 -13.18
CA THR A 63 38.53 -16.87 -14.01
C THR A 63 37.76 -17.18 -15.29
N LYS A 64 36.45 -16.91 -15.32
CA LYS A 64 35.59 -17.14 -16.49
C LYS A 64 35.52 -15.90 -17.40
N HIS A 65 35.45 -14.72 -16.81
CA HIS A 65 35.26 -13.44 -17.51
C HIS A 65 36.40 -12.46 -17.17
N THR A 66 37.61 -12.81 -17.59
CA THR A 66 38.84 -12.13 -17.15
C THR A 66 38.93 -10.68 -17.62
N GLU A 67 38.57 -10.38 -18.87
CA GLU A 67 38.71 -9.04 -19.45
C GLU A 67 37.79 -8.02 -18.76
N LEU A 68 36.50 -8.34 -18.67
CA LEU A 68 35.48 -7.48 -18.05
C LEU A 68 35.80 -7.19 -16.57
N VAL A 69 36.14 -8.23 -15.80
CA VAL A 69 36.42 -8.06 -14.38
C VAL A 69 37.76 -7.33 -14.16
N ASN A 70 38.76 -7.52 -15.02
CA ASN A 70 40.01 -6.76 -14.94
C ASN A 70 39.83 -5.28 -15.26
N GLY A 71 38.96 -4.93 -16.21
CA GLY A 71 38.60 -3.54 -16.50
C GLY A 71 38.01 -2.86 -15.27
N ALA A 72 36.99 -3.47 -14.66
CA ALA A 72 36.35 -2.96 -13.46
C ALA A 72 37.31 -2.86 -12.25
N ILE A 73 38.17 -3.87 -12.03
CA ILE A 73 39.16 -3.84 -10.94
C ILE A 73 40.20 -2.73 -11.18
N SER A 74 40.64 -2.53 -12.43
CA SER A 74 41.61 -1.47 -12.76
C SER A 74 41.04 -0.09 -12.47
N MET A 75 39.78 0.16 -12.83
CA MET A 75 39.09 1.41 -12.49
C MET A 75 38.93 1.60 -10.98
N ALA A 76 38.60 0.53 -10.26
CA ALA A 76 38.48 0.58 -8.80
C ALA A 76 39.82 0.95 -8.13
N LEU A 77 40.93 0.37 -8.57
CA LEU A 77 42.27 0.68 -8.05
C LEU A 77 42.75 2.09 -8.41
N GLN A 78 42.37 2.60 -9.58
CA GLN A 78 42.65 3.99 -9.97
C GLN A 78 41.91 4.97 -9.06
N ARG A 79 40.63 4.71 -8.73
CA ARG A 79 39.84 5.54 -7.81
C ARG A 79 40.38 5.53 -6.38
N SER A 80 40.94 4.41 -5.94
CA SER A 80 41.58 4.29 -4.62
C SER A 80 43.03 4.80 -4.59
N ASN A 81 43.54 5.41 -5.69
CA ASN A 81 44.92 5.90 -5.83
C ASN A 81 45.98 4.84 -5.45
N THR A 82 45.70 3.56 -5.69
CA THR A 82 46.60 2.48 -5.28
C THR A 82 47.52 2.10 -6.43
N ALA A 83 48.82 2.35 -6.27
CA ALA A 83 49.80 2.00 -7.28
C ALA A 83 49.92 0.48 -7.40
N VAL A 84 49.78 -0.05 -8.62
CA VAL A 84 50.01 -1.47 -8.93
C VAL A 84 51.51 -1.67 -9.15
N PRO A 85 52.21 -2.45 -8.30
CA PRO A 85 53.62 -2.75 -8.54
C PRO A 85 53.78 -3.54 -9.85
N PRO A 86 54.85 -3.31 -10.63
CA PRO A 86 55.05 -3.96 -11.93
C PRO A 86 55.24 -5.49 -11.84
N SER A 87 55.44 -6.04 -10.64
CA SER A 87 55.59 -7.47 -10.38
C SER A 87 54.28 -8.19 -10.03
N LEU A 88 53.17 -7.47 -9.84
CA LEU A 88 51.88 -8.03 -9.43
C LEU A 88 50.78 -7.70 -10.44
N THR A 89 49.80 -8.60 -10.55
CA THR A 89 48.61 -8.31 -11.36
C THR A 89 47.67 -7.37 -10.59
N VAL A 90 46.85 -6.63 -11.35
CA VAL A 90 45.79 -5.76 -10.81
C VAL A 90 44.86 -6.56 -9.86
N ALA A 91 44.56 -7.81 -10.21
CA ALA A 91 43.78 -8.72 -9.37
C ALA A 91 44.49 -9.06 -8.05
N ASP A 92 45.81 -9.31 -8.05
CA ASP A 92 46.56 -9.63 -6.83
C ASP A 92 46.52 -8.49 -5.81
N VAL A 93 46.61 -7.24 -6.28
CA VAL A 93 46.55 -6.04 -5.42
C VAL A 93 45.14 -5.86 -4.87
N TYR A 94 44.10 -6.08 -5.68
CA TYR A 94 42.72 -5.91 -5.26
C TYR A 94 42.25 -6.97 -4.24
N PHE A 95 42.50 -8.26 -4.51
CA PHE A 95 42.12 -9.34 -3.60
C PHE A 95 42.94 -9.36 -2.29
N ARG A 96 43.99 -8.52 -2.19
CA ARG A 96 44.67 -8.25 -0.91
C ARG A 96 43.73 -7.55 0.08
N GLU A 97 42.97 -6.56 -0.40
CA GLU A 97 42.12 -5.67 0.40
C GLU A 97 40.64 -5.98 0.22
N VAL A 98 40.24 -7.18 0.67
CA VAL A 98 38.87 -7.71 0.59
C VAL A 98 37.81 -6.79 1.20
N SER A 99 38.21 -5.89 2.10
CA SER A 99 37.33 -4.89 2.70
C SER A 99 36.67 -3.95 1.69
N GLN A 100 37.32 -3.71 0.53
CA GLN A 100 36.87 -2.80 -0.54
C GLN A 100 36.08 -3.51 -1.66
N ILE A 101 35.54 -4.71 -1.38
CA ILE A 101 34.84 -5.49 -2.40
C ILE A 101 33.63 -4.78 -3.02
N SER A 102 32.98 -3.90 -2.26
CA SER A 102 31.83 -3.12 -2.71
C SER A 102 32.18 -2.11 -3.81
N CYS A 103 33.42 -1.62 -3.87
CA CYS A 103 33.83 -0.61 -4.85
C CYS A 103 33.87 -1.13 -6.29
N VAL A 104 34.07 -2.44 -6.49
CA VAL A 104 34.10 -3.02 -7.84
C VAL A 104 32.72 -3.03 -8.49
N PHE A 105 31.64 -3.07 -7.72
CA PHE A 105 30.30 -3.09 -8.28
C PHE A 105 29.96 -1.81 -9.04
N GLU A 106 30.33 -0.63 -8.53
CA GLU A 106 30.15 0.62 -9.28
C GLU A 106 30.93 0.61 -10.59
N CYS A 107 32.18 0.13 -10.55
CA CYS A 107 33.02 0.03 -11.73
C CYS A 107 32.47 -0.96 -12.76
N LEU A 108 31.88 -2.08 -12.31
CA LEU A 108 31.20 -3.03 -13.20
C LEU A 108 30.01 -2.37 -13.91
N LEU A 109 29.18 -1.60 -13.20
CA LEU A 109 28.05 -0.89 -13.82
C LEU A 109 28.51 0.17 -14.82
N GLU A 110 29.64 0.83 -14.57
CA GLU A 110 30.18 1.81 -15.51
C GLU A 110 30.75 1.14 -16.77
N GLU A 111 31.43 -0.01 -16.63
CA GLU A 111 31.82 -0.83 -17.78
C GLU A 111 30.61 -1.31 -18.57
N GLU A 112 29.52 -1.67 -17.88
CA GLU A 112 28.25 -2.03 -18.51
C GLU A 112 27.72 -0.89 -19.36
N GLU A 113 27.55 0.30 -18.77
CA GLU A 113 27.04 1.47 -19.47
C GLU A 113 27.92 1.91 -20.64
N GLN A 114 29.25 1.78 -20.52
CA GLN A 114 30.18 2.04 -21.62
C GLN A 114 30.03 1.01 -22.73
N SER A 115 29.97 -0.28 -22.38
CA SER A 115 29.79 -1.38 -23.33
C SER A 115 28.44 -1.27 -24.05
N LEU A 116 27.38 -0.88 -23.35
CA LEU A 116 26.05 -0.65 -23.91
C LEU A 116 26.02 0.51 -24.92
N LYS A 117 26.90 1.52 -24.78
CA LYS A 117 27.02 2.64 -25.72
C LYS A 117 27.88 2.32 -26.94
N VAL A 118 28.88 1.46 -26.76
CA VAL A 118 29.84 1.11 -27.82
C VAL A 118 29.31 0.01 -28.72
N ASN A 119 28.59 -0.97 -28.16
CA ASN A 119 28.10 -2.12 -28.91
C ASN A 119 26.71 -1.86 -29.51
N PRO A 120 26.43 -2.35 -30.74
CA PRO A 120 25.11 -2.24 -31.32
C PRO A 120 24.12 -3.14 -30.58
N VAL A 121 22.88 -2.64 -30.48
CA VAL A 121 21.78 -3.22 -29.70
C VAL A 121 21.46 -4.69 -30.05
N ASP A 122 21.69 -5.09 -31.30
CA ASP A 122 21.43 -6.46 -31.79
C ASP A 122 22.63 -7.41 -31.64
N SER A 123 23.72 -6.99 -31.01
CA SER A 123 24.89 -7.85 -30.83
C SER A 123 24.73 -8.81 -29.65
N VAL A 124 25.16 -10.06 -29.83
CA VAL A 124 25.21 -11.07 -28.76
C VAL A 124 26.05 -10.59 -27.58
N GLN A 125 27.13 -9.85 -27.86
CA GLN A 125 28.04 -9.29 -26.87
C GLN A 125 27.36 -8.22 -25.99
N TRP A 126 26.42 -7.45 -26.55
CA TRP A 126 25.66 -6.44 -25.79
C TRP A 126 24.79 -7.11 -24.70
N ALA A 127 24.09 -8.19 -25.04
CA ALA A 127 23.27 -8.93 -24.08
C ALA A 127 24.11 -9.75 -23.08
N GLU A 128 25.21 -10.36 -23.55
CA GLU A 128 26.07 -11.21 -22.73
C GLU A 128 26.78 -10.42 -21.63
N VAL A 129 27.24 -9.20 -21.90
CA VAL A 129 27.88 -8.32 -20.90
C VAL A 129 26.92 -8.00 -19.74
N VAL A 130 25.68 -7.60 -20.05
CA VAL A 130 24.64 -7.30 -19.05
C VAL A 130 24.32 -8.53 -18.20
N LEU A 131 24.09 -9.69 -18.85
CA LEU A 131 23.79 -10.94 -18.14
C LEU A 131 24.95 -11.37 -17.24
N THR A 132 26.18 -11.18 -17.70
CA THR A 132 27.39 -11.53 -16.95
C THR A 132 27.55 -10.64 -15.73
N ILE A 133 27.40 -9.32 -15.88
CA ILE A 133 27.51 -8.37 -14.76
C ILE A 133 26.42 -8.61 -13.73
N ASN A 134 25.18 -8.82 -14.18
CA ASN A 134 24.08 -9.20 -13.30
C ASN A 134 24.35 -10.48 -12.53
N ASN A 135 24.85 -11.53 -13.20
CA ASN A 135 25.20 -12.78 -12.53
C ASN A 135 26.33 -12.60 -11.52
N ILE A 136 27.36 -11.80 -11.83
CA ILE A 136 28.44 -11.51 -10.89
C ILE A 136 27.90 -10.81 -9.64
N ILE A 137 27.12 -9.73 -9.80
CA ILE A 137 26.53 -8.99 -8.66
C ILE A 137 25.61 -9.92 -7.85
N LYS A 138 24.74 -10.67 -8.53
CA LYS A 138 23.80 -11.61 -7.93
C LYS A 138 24.53 -12.67 -7.10
N ASP A 139 25.47 -13.39 -7.69
CA ASP A 139 26.14 -14.52 -7.03
C ASP A 139 27.01 -14.07 -5.85
N VAL A 140 27.68 -12.92 -5.98
CA VAL A 140 28.53 -12.36 -4.92
C VAL A 140 27.69 -11.93 -3.71
N LEU A 141 26.56 -11.25 -3.95
CA LEU A 141 25.66 -10.83 -2.87
C LEU A 141 24.91 -12.03 -2.26
N GLN A 142 24.49 -12.99 -3.08
CA GLN A 142 23.82 -14.20 -2.61
C GLN A 142 24.73 -15.05 -1.73
N ALA A 143 26.01 -15.20 -2.08
CA ALA A 143 26.99 -15.91 -1.25
C ALA A 143 27.19 -15.25 0.11
N ALA A 144 27.21 -13.91 0.16
CA ALA A 144 27.26 -13.17 1.41
C ALA A 144 26.00 -13.39 2.26
N GLY A 145 24.81 -13.37 1.65
CA GLY A 145 23.54 -13.64 2.31
C GLY A 145 23.45 -15.06 2.88
N GLN A 146 23.79 -16.07 2.07
CA GLN A 146 23.78 -17.49 2.48
C GLN A 146 24.74 -17.75 3.64
N TYR A 147 25.92 -17.13 3.64
CA TYR A 147 26.85 -17.25 4.76
C TYR A 147 26.24 -16.70 6.05
N ARG A 148 25.62 -15.52 5.97
CA ARG A 148 24.94 -14.89 7.11
C ARG A 148 23.86 -15.79 7.70
N GLU A 149 23.03 -16.39 6.86
CA GLU A 149 21.95 -17.30 7.30
C GLU A 149 22.51 -18.58 7.92
N THR A 150 23.46 -19.22 7.26
CA THR A 150 24.05 -20.50 7.71
C THR A 150 24.83 -20.36 9.02
N LYS A 151 25.49 -19.22 9.21
CA LYS A 151 26.37 -18.96 10.37
C LYS A 151 25.76 -18.00 11.38
N ALA A 152 24.47 -17.65 11.24
CA ALA A 152 23.76 -16.73 12.13
C ALA A 152 23.88 -17.09 13.62
N SER A 153 23.92 -18.39 13.94
CA SER A 153 24.05 -18.89 15.31
C SER A 153 25.40 -18.54 15.94
N MET A 154 26.49 -18.55 15.17
CA MET A 154 27.85 -18.25 15.66
C MET A 154 28.01 -16.80 16.07
N TYR A 155 27.24 -15.91 15.44
CA TYR A 155 27.33 -14.47 15.67
C TYR A 155 26.17 -13.95 16.52
N ARG A 156 25.33 -14.81 17.12
CA ARG A 156 24.15 -14.38 17.88
C ARG A 156 24.56 -13.60 19.15
N ALA A 157 23.77 -12.59 19.49
CA ALA A 157 23.93 -11.87 20.76
C ALA A 157 23.54 -12.76 21.95
N SER A 158 24.23 -12.61 23.08
CA SER A 158 23.81 -13.23 24.35
C SER A 158 22.45 -12.69 24.80
N GLU A 159 21.62 -13.53 25.44
CA GLU A 159 20.29 -13.15 25.95
C GLU A 159 20.34 -12.01 26.97
N ASN A 160 21.51 -11.78 27.58
CA ASN A 160 21.76 -10.74 28.58
C ASN A 160 22.51 -9.51 28.03
N ALA A 161 22.73 -9.42 26.71
CA ALA A 161 23.47 -8.31 26.12
C ALA A 161 22.67 -6.99 26.15
N ALA A 162 23.39 -5.86 26.31
CA ALA A 162 22.80 -4.52 26.25
C ALA A 162 22.13 -4.25 24.90
N THR A 163 21.23 -3.25 24.86
CA THR A 163 20.55 -2.81 23.63
C THR A 163 21.56 -2.56 22.52
N GLU A 164 21.50 -3.36 21.47
CA GLU A 164 22.42 -3.25 20.34
C GLU A 164 22.03 -2.09 19.43
N PRO A 165 23.01 -1.45 18.77
CA PRO A 165 22.72 -0.37 17.83
C PRO A 165 22.03 -0.91 16.58
N GLU A 166 21.50 0.00 15.75
CA GLU A 166 20.89 -0.33 14.46
C GLU A 166 21.86 -1.17 13.59
N TYR A 167 21.42 -2.35 13.17
CA TYR A 167 22.21 -3.20 12.29
C TYR A 167 21.95 -2.87 10.82
N ILE A 168 22.95 -2.30 10.16
CA ILE A 168 22.97 -2.06 8.72
C ILE A 168 24.06 -2.94 8.09
N PRO A 169 23.70 -4.08 7.48
CA PRO A 169 24.69 -4.91 6.80
C PRO A 169 25.31 -4.18 5.62
N TRP A 170 26.52 -4.55 5.21
CA TRP A 170 27.16 -3.93 4.05
C TRP A 170 26.39 -4.14 2.75
N THR A 171 25.63 -5.25 2.64
CA THR A 171 24.68 -5.50 1.55
C THR A 171 23.50 -4.53 1.54
N ALA A 172 23.25 -3.81 2.64
CA ALA A 172 22.24 -2.75 2.79
C ALA A 172 22.85 -1.34 2.76
N SER A 173 24.13 -1.21 2.42
CA SER A 173 24.79 0.10 2.41
C SER A 173 24.09 1.05 1.44
N GLY A 174 23.73 2.23 1.94
CA GLY A 174 23.22 3.36 1.15
C GLY A 174 24.33 4.36 0.80
N GLY A 175 24.00 5.33 -0.05
CA GLY A 175 24.93 6.37 -0.50
C GLY A 175 25.67 6.03 -1.81
N VAL A 176 26.60 6.89 -2.22
CA VAL A 176 27.47 6.67 -3.38
C VAL A 176 28.37 5.47 -3.07
N GLY A 177 28.39 4.45 -3.92
CA GLY A 177 29.09 3.18 -3.69
C GLY A 177 28.32 2.16 -2.86
N GLY A 178 27.12 2.51 -2.41
CA GLY A 178 26.28 1.61 -1.63
C GLY A 178 25.66 0.50 -2.47
N VAL A 179 25.55 -0.71 -1.91
CA VAL A 179 24.96 -1.86 -2.61
C VAL A 179 23.49 -1.59 -3.00
N ARG A 180 22.75 -0.82 -2.19
CA ARG A 180 21.37 -0.41 -2.53
C ARG A 180 21.30 0.48 -3.76
N THR A 181 22.19 1.47 -3.87
CA THR A 181 22.20 2.38 -5.02
C THR A 181 22.66 1.67 -6.29
N ILE A 182 23.60 0.74 -6.17
CA ILE A 182 24.02 -0.15 -7.26
C ILE A 182 22.84 -0.98 -7.78
N ILE A 183 22.08 -1.64 -6.90
CA ILE A 183 20.92 -2.45 -7.33
C ILE A 183 19.84 -1.58 -7.97
N SER A 184 19.55 -0.40 -7.42
CA SER A 184 18.59 0.54 -8.01
C SER A 184 19.03 1.05 -9.39
N ARG A 185 20.33 1.39 -9.56
CA ARG A 185 20.88 1.79 -10.85
C ARG A 185 20.81 0.65 -11.85
N GLN A 186 21.12 -0.58 -11.42
CA GLN A 186 21.06 -1.74 -12.30
C GLN A 186 19.64 -2.07 -12.76
N HIS A 187 18.67 -1.94 -11.84
CA HIS A 187 17.26 -2.04 -12.18
C HIS A 187 16.86 -1.00 -13.25
N GLU A 188 17.29 0.26 -13.11
CA GLU A 188 17.01 1.32 -14.09
C GLU A 188 17.66 1.04 -15.46
N ILE A 189 18.94 0.62 -15.48
CA ILE A 189 19.66 0.26 -16.70
C ILE A 189 18.93 -0.86 -17.43
N ILE A 190 18.62 -1.96 -16.74
CA ILE A 190 17.95 -3.12 -17.35
C ILE A 190 16.61 -2.69 -17.94
N LEU A 191 15.76 -1.99 -17.18
CA LEU A 191 14.41 -1.68 -17.64
C LEU A 191 14.35 -0.62 -18.74
N ARG A 192 15.21 0.41 -18.68
CA ARG A 192 15.18 1.51 -19.66
C ARG A 192 15.99 1.24 -20.90
N SER A 193 17.16 0.63 -20.77
CA SER A 193 18.11 0.48 -21.88
C SER A 193 18.11 -0.91 -22.50
N VAL A 194 17.90 -1.96 -21.70
CA VAL A 194 18.07 -3.34 -22.17
C VAL A 194 16.73 -3.98 -22.54
N TYR A 195 15.73 -3.85 -21.68
CA TYR A 195 14.44 -4.52 -21.79
C TYR A 195 13.63 -4.20 -23.07
N PRO A 196 13.60 -2.94 -23.59
CA PRO A 196 12.86 -2.61 -24.80
C PRO A 196 13.36 -3.37 -26.03
N HIS A 197 14.67 -3.64 -26.08
CA HIS A 197 15.33 -4.26 -27.22
C HIS A 197 15.55 -5.77 -27.06
N ALA A 198 15.40 -6.29 -25.83
CA ALA A 198 15.57 -7.70 -25.54
C ALA A 198 14.47 -8.59 -26.17
N ASP A 199 14.86 -9.79 -26.60
CA ASP A 199 13.94 -10.84 -27.05
C ASP A 199 13.28 -11.55 -25.84
N SER A 200 12.34 -12.46 -26.10
CA SER A 200 11.60 -13.13 -25.03
C SER A 200 12.49 -13.98 -24.12
N GLN A 201 13.56 -14.61 -24.64
CA GLN A 201 14.45 -15.43 -23.83
C GLN A 201 15.33 -14.55 -22.95
N LEU A 202 15.94 -13.51 -23.51
CA LEU A 202 16.74 -12.55 -22.75
C LEU A 202 15.91 -11.84 -21.68
N ARG A 203 14.66 -11.43 -22.00
CA ARG A 203 13.75 -10.84 -21.00
C ARG A 203 13.50 -11.77 -19.82
N SER A 204 13.28 -13.06 -20.07
CA SER A 204 13.05 -14.03 -19.00
C SER A 204 14.28 -14.18 -18.10
N ALA A 205 15.48 -14.29 -18.67
CA ALA A 205 16.73 -14.41 -17.93
C ALA A 205 17.06 -13.14 -17.13
N LEU A 206 16.86 -11.96 -17.72
CA LEU A 206 17.04 -10.68 -17.04
C LEU A 206 16.05 -10.51 -15.88
N CYS A 207 14.79 -10.86 -16.07
CA CYS A 207 13.79 -10.81 -15.00
C CYS A 207 14.14 -11.77 -13.86
N GLU A 208 14.57 -13.00 -14.15
CA GLU A 208 14.99 -13.95 -13.12
C GLU A 208 16.15 -13.38 -12.28
N GLN A 209 17.18 -12.84 -12.93
CA GLN A 209 18.31 -12.21 -12.25
C GLN A 209 17.87 -11.00 -11.42
N LEU A 210 17.04 -10.13 -12.00
CA LEU A 210 16.57 -8.91 -11.37
C LEU A 210 15.71 -9.20 -10.13
N VAL A 211 14.87 -10.23 -10.18
CA VAL A 211 14.05 -10.66 -9.04
C VAL A 211 14.92 -11.04 -7.86
N VAL A 212 16.02 -11.76 -8.08
CA VAL A 212 16.96 -12.12 -7.01
C VAL A 212 17.65 -10.88 -6.43
N LEU A 213 18.06 -9.92 -7.27
CA LEU A 213 18.64 -8.65 -6.82
C LEU A 213 17.63 -7.83 -6.00
N LEU A 214 16.39 -7.72 -6.46
CA LEU A 214 15.30 -7.03 -5.77
C LEU A 214 14.94 -7.72 -4.45
N ASP A 215 14.96 -9.05 -4.41
CA ASP A 215 14.73 -9.81 -3.19
C ASP A 215 15.79 -9.49 -2.11
N MET A 216 17.06 -9.46 -2.49
CA MET A 216 18.14 -9.05 -1.59
C MET A 216 18.00 -7.60 -1.15
N PHE A 217 17.62 -6.70 -2.08
CA PHE A 217 17.41 -5.28 -1.78
C PHE A 217 16.30 -5.08 -0.74
N LEU A 218 15.12 -5.63 -0.99
CA LEU A 218 13.95 -5.50 -0.11
C LEU A 218 14.17 -6.25 1.22
N GLY A 219 14.78 -7.43 1.18
CA GLY A 219 15.17 -8.18 2.37
C GLY A 219 16.14 -7.41 3.27
N SER A 220 16.99 -6.57 2.67
CA SER A 220 17.89 -5.69 3.42
C SER A 220 17.15 -4.63 4.24
N TYR A 221 16.03 -4.10 3.74
CA TYR A 221 15.17 -3.16 4.50
C TYR A 221 14.43 -3.89 5.62
N VAL A 222 13.90 -5.08 5.36
CA VAL A 222 13.24 -5.91 6.38
C VAL A 222 14.20 -6.23 7.52
N ALA A 223 15.45 -6.58 7.22
CA ALA A 223 16.47 -6.83 8.24
C ALA A 223 16.74 -5.58 9.12
N GLN A 224 16.79 -4.41 8.51
CA GLN A 224 16.99 -3.12 9.20
C GLN A 224 15.77 -2.76 10.08
N LEU A 225 14.55 -2.91 9.55
CA LEU A 225 13.31 -2.69 10.30
C LEU A 225 13.19 -3.66 11.48
N THR A 226 13.52 -4.93 11.28
CA THR A 226 13.53 -5.95 12.34
C THR A 226 14.55 -5.62 13.44
N SER A 227 15.71 -5.05 13.07
CA SER A 227 16.71 -4.58 14.03
C SER A 227 16.18 -3.43 14.89
N LEU A 228 15.45 -2.50 14.29
CA LEU A 228 14.86 -1.36 15.00
C LEU A 228 13.68 -1.79 15.89
N GLN A 229 12.84 -2.73 15.44
CA GLN A 229 11.68 -3.23 16.19
C GLN A 229 12.06 -4.02 17.45
N LYS A 230 13.20 -4.71 17.45
CA LYS A 230 13.70 -5.44 18.62
C LYS A 230 14.20 -4.54 19.76
N GLN A 231 14.38 -3.24 19.49
CA GLN A 231 14.83 -2.28 20.49
C GLN A 231 13.63 -1.75 21.29
N ARG A 232 13.82 -1.45 22.58
CA ARG A 232 12.80 -0.71 23.35
C ARG A 232 12.60 0.66 22.70
N PRO A 233 11.36 1.06 22.39
CA PRO A 233 11.11 2.28 21.62
C PRO A 233 11.46 3.52 22.45
N SER A 234 12.56 4.20 22.09
CA SER A 234 12.69 5.62 22.36
C SER A 234 11.97 6.42 21.26
N ALA A 235 11.47 7.61 21.58
CA ALA A 235 10.73 8.43 20.60
C ALA A 235 11.53 8.68 19.30
N ALA A 236 12.84 8.94 19.41
CA ALA A 236 13.71 9.15 18.25
C ALA A 236 13.90 7.88 17.38
N GLN A 237 13.89 6.69 18.00
CA GLN A 237 13.97 5.42 17.26
C GLN A 237 12.65 5.07 16.58
N GLN A 238 11.52 5.45 17.17
CA GLN A 238 10.21 5.30 16.54
C GLN A 238 10.08 6.20 15.30
N ASP A 239 10.54 7.44 15.37
CA ASP A 239 10.57 8.34 14.20
C ASP A 239 11.48 7.79 13.09
N ARG A 240 12.63 7.20 13.48
CA ARG A 240 13.53 6.53 12.54
C ARG A 240 12.88 5.29 11.90
N TYR A 241 12.15 4.50 12.68
CA TYR A 241 11.40 3.36 12.17
C TYR A 241 10.33 3.81 11.16
N ASN A 242 9.50 4.79 11.53
CA ASN A 242 8.42 5.29 10.68
C ASN A 242 8.96 5.88 9.36
N SER A 243 10.06 6.65 9.43
CA SER A 243 10.69 7.20 8.22
C SER A 243 11.27 6.12 7.31
N LEU A 244 11.91 5.09 7.88
CA LEU A 244 12.44 3.97 7.11
C LEU A 244 11.31 3.10 6.51
N GLU A 245 10.20 2.93 7.21
CA GLU A 245 9.02 2.19 6.72
C GLU A 245 8.34 2.92 5.56
N MET A 246 8.25 4.25 5.62
CA MET A 246 7.80 5.07 4.49
C MET A 246 8.75 4.96 3.29
N GLU A 247 10.07 5.09 3.51
CA GLU A 247 11.06 4.92 2.45
C GLU A 247 10.98 3.53 1.82
N TYR A 248 10.88 2.49 2.64
CA TYR A 248 10.73 1.11 2.20
C TYR A 248 9.47 0.94 1.33
N SER A 249 8.32 1.44 1.78
CA SER A 249 7.06 1.36 1.03
C SER A 249 7.16 2.08 -0.31
N GLN A 250 7.74 3.29 -0.32
CA GLN A 250 7.96 4.05 -1.54
C GLN A 250 8.90 3.30 -2.50
N ARG A 251 10.08 2.88 -2.04
CA ARG A 251 11.06 2.16 -2.89
C ARG A 251 10.51 0.84 -3.41
N ARG A 252 9.75 0.11 -2.61
CA ARG A 252 9.09 -1.14 -3.02
C ARG A 252 8.11 -0.87 -4.17
N SER A 253 7.29 0.17 -4.06
CA SER A 253 6.38 0.56 -5.14
C SER A 253 7.13 1.03 -6.40
N GLU A 254 8.19 1.84 -6.26
CA GLU A 254 9.00 2.34 -7.37
C GLU A 254 9.69 1.22 -8.17
N LEU A 255 10.15 0.16 -7.48
CA LEU A 255 10.84 -0.97 -8.13
C LEU A 255 9.87 -1.97 -8.76
N LEU A 256 8.72 -2.21 -8.14
CA LEU A 256 7.78 -3.23 -8.62
C LEU A 256 6.79 -2.71 -9.68
N THR A 257 6.43 -1.41 -9.66
CA THR A 257 5.48 -0.82 -10.63
C THR A 257 5.93 -0.99 -12.09
N PRO A 258 7.20 -0.70 -12.46
CA PRO A 258 7.66 -0.91 -13.83
C PRO A 258 7.56 -2.37 -14.29
N LEU A 259 7.85 -3.33 -13.41
CA LEU A 259 7.73 -4.76 -13.73
C LEU A 259 6.26 -5.17 -13.95
N LEU A 260 5.34 -4.54 -13.23
CA LEU A 260 3.90 -4.72 -13.40
C LEU A 260 3.43 -4.18 -14.77
N GLU A 261 3.85 -2.97 -15.14
CA GLU A 261 3.53 -2.34 -16.43
C GLU A 261 4.05 -3.15 -17.63
N LEU A 262 5.19 -3.81 -17.47
CA LEU A 262 5.79 -4.69 -18.49
C LEU A 262 5.11 -6.07 -18.58
N GLY A 263 4.09 -6.35 -17.75
CA GLY A 263 3.29 -7.57 -17.78
C GLY A 263 3.96 -8.80 -17.13
N GLN A 264 5.02 -8.62 -16.33
CA GLN A 264 5.75 -9.73 -15.68
C GLN A 264 5.06 -10.20 -14.38
N TYR A 265 3.79 -10.59 -14.49
CA TYR A 265 2.90 -10.86 -13.35
C TYR A 265 3.35 -12.01 -12.44
N GLN A 266 4.06 -13.01 -12.98
CA GLN A 266 4.54 -14.14 -12.18
C GLN A 266 5.60 -13.68 -11.18
N TRP A 267 6.59 -12.93 -11.66
CA TRP A 267 7.70 -12.43 -10.87
C TRP A 267 7.28 -11.37 -9.85
N VAL A 268 6.45 -10.42 -10.29
CA VAL A 268 5.90 -9.37 -9.41
C VAL A 268 5.12 -9.99 -8.26
N ALA A 269 4.33 -11.04 -8.52
CA ALA A 269 3.59 -11.68 -7.46
C ALA A 269 4.47 -12.39 -6.42
N VAL A 270 5.53 -13.08 -6.85
CA VAL A 270 6.45 -13.75 -5.90
C VAL A 270 7.07 -12.72 -4.95
N LEU A 271 7.52 -11.58 -5.48
CA LEU A 271 8.08 -10.50 -4.67
C LEU A 271 7.02 -9.83 -3.79
N ALA A 272 5.87 -9.47 -4.36
CA ALA A 272 4.80 -8.77 -3.63
C ALA A 272 4.17 -9.66 -2.55
N GLU A 273 4.07 -10.99 -2.76
CA GLU A 273 3.67 -11.94 -1.72
C GLU A 273 4.69 -12.02 -0.59
N LYS A 274 5.98 -12.12 -0.92
CA LYS A 274 7.06 -12.25 0.07
C LYS A 274 7.16 -11.01 0.96
N PHE A 275 7.00 -9.83 0.36
CA PHE A 275 7.11 -8.54 1.04
C PHE A 275 5.77 -7.93 1.44
N CYS A 276 4.67 -8.66 1.28
CA CYS A 276 3.31 -8.24 1.62
C CYS A 276 2.94 -6.87 1.04
N ASP A 277 3.24 -6.63 -0.24
CA ASP A 277 2.80 -5.44 -0.96
C ASP A 277 1.38 -5.63 -1.50
N PHE A 278 0.40 -5.24 -0.69
CA PHE A 278 -1.01 -5.44 -1.02
C PHE A 278 -1.49 -4.57 -2.18
N ASP A 279 -0.95 -3.35 -2.36
CA ASP A 279 -1.37 -2.48 -3.46
C ASP A 279 -1.04 -3.12 -4.81
N ILE A 280 0.20 -3.59 -4.97
CA ILE A 280 0.66 -4.20 -6.22
C ILE A 280 -0.05 -5.53 -6.49
N LEU A 281 -0.30 -6.35 -5.45
CA LEU A 281 -1.07 -7.59 -5.62
C LEU A 281 -2.49 -7.32 -6.11
N VAL A 282 -3.16 -6.29 -5.58
CA VAL A 282 -4.51 -5.91 -6.00
C VAL A 282 -4.49 -5.33 -7.41
N GLN A 283 -3.57 -4.42 -7.72
CA GLN A 283 -3.41 -3.85 -9.07
C GLN A 283 -3.17 -4.94 -10.12
N MET A 284 -2.29 -5.91 -9.82
CA MET A 284 -2.04 -7.06 -10.68
C MET A 284 -3.29 -7.91 -10.91
N CYS A 285 -4.02 -8.25 -9.84
CA CYS A 285 -5.24 -9.06 -9.97
C CYS A 285 -6.30 -8.32 -10.81
N GLU A 286 -6.37 -7.01 -10.71
CA GLU A 286 -7.30 -6.19 -11.51
C GLU A 286 -6.89 -6.06 -12.97
N GLN A 287 -5.59 -5.95 -13.29
CA GLN A 287 -5.11 -5.93 -14.68
C GLN A 287 -5.30 -7.27 -15.39
N THR A 288 -5.17 -8.37 -14.64
CA THR A 288 -5.32 -9.74 -15.16
C THR A 288 -6.76 -10.28 -15.06
N ASP A 289 -7.66 -9.51 -14.45
CA ASP A 289 -9.05 -9.89 -14.07
C ASP A 289 -9.15 -11.26 -13.38
N ASN A 290 -8.11 -11.65 -12.64
CA ASN A 290 -8.01 -12.97 -12.04
C ASN A 290 -8.60 -12.98 -10.62
N GLN A 291 -9.92 -13.16 -10.54
CA GLN A 291 -10.65 -13.21 -9.27
C GLN A 291 -10.26 -14.39 -8.38
N SER A 292 -9.88 -15.54 -8.96
CA SER A 292 -9.48 -16.72 -8.18
C SER A 292 -8.20 -16.47 -7.36
N ARG A 293 -7.25 -15.74 -7.96
CA ARG A 293 -6.00 -15.36 -7.31
C ARG A 293 -6.23 -14.35 -6.19
N LEU A 294 -7.12 -13.38 -6.42
CA LEU A 294 -7.51 -12.41 -5.40
C LEU A 294 -8.14 -13.11 -4.19
N GLN A 295 -9.06 -14.06 -4.41
CA GLN A 295 -9.66 -14.84 -3.33
C GLN A 295 -8.61 -15.65 -2.55
N HIS A 296 -7.63 -16.24 -3.25
CA HIS A 296 -6.52 -16.92 -2.59
C HIS A 296 -5.72 -15.98 -1.69
N TYR A 297 -5.42 -14.75 -2.13
CA TYR A 297 -4.73 -13.76 -1.30
C TYR A 297 -5.55 -13.31 -0.09
N MET A 298 -6.85 -13.17 -0.25
CA MET A 298 -7.75 -12.86 0.87
C MET A 298 -7.74 -13.95 1.94
N ALA A 299 -7.66 -15.22 1.54
CA ALA A 299 -7.53 -16.33 2.49
C ALA A 299 -6.12 -16.39 3.10
N LYS A 300 -5.07 -16.22 2.29
CA LYS A 300 -3.67 -16.33 2.72
C LYS A 300 -3.25 -15.22 3.69
N PHE A 301 -3.76 -14.00 3.50
CA PHE A 301 -3.41 -12.81 4.29
C PHE A 301 -4.55 -12.32 5.17
N ALA A 302 -5.45 -13.22 5.60
CA ALA A 302 -6.58 -12.88 6.47
C ALA A 302 -6.11 -12.23 7.79
N ASP A 303 -5.03 -12.74 8.38
CA ASP A 303 -4.45 -12.25 9.64
C ASP A 303 -3.83 -10.84 9.53
N GLN A 304 -3.53 -10.39 8.30
CA GLN A 304 -2.91 -9.10 8.02
C GLN A 304 -3.92 -8.05 7.52
N ASN A 305 -5.22 -8.31 7.68
CA ASN A 305 -6.32 -7.43 7.27
C ASN A 305 -6.29 -7.07 5.77
N PHE A 306 -5.87 -8.00 4.90
CA PHE A 306 -5.85 -7.78 3.45
C PHE A 306 -7.23 -7.40 2.89
N SER A 307 -8.31 -7.96 3.44
CA SER A 307 -9.69 -7.62 3.05
C SER A 307 -10.02 -6.15 3.29
N ASP A 308 -9.63 -5.59 4.44
CA ASP A 308 -9.83 -4.17 4.77
C ASP A 308 -9.06 -3.27 3.80
N PHE A 309 -7.81 -3.63 3.50
CA PHE A 309 -7.01 -2.93 2.50
C PHE A 309 -7.67 -2.95 1.11
N LEU A 310 -8.12 -4.12 0.64
CA LEU A 310 -8.82 -4.27 -0.63
C LEU A 310 -10.08 -3.41 -0.71
N PHE A 311 -10.86 -3.36 0.37
CA PHE A 311 -12.09 -2.56 0.39
C PHE A 311 -11.80 -1.05 0.32
N ARG A 312 -10.78 -0.57 1.05
CA ARG A 312 -10.31 0.83 0.93
C ARG A 312 -9.86 1.13 -0.49
N TRP A 313 -9.07 0.24 -1.09
CA TRP A 313 -8.59 0.39 -2.45
C TRP A 313 -9.73 0.48 -3.47
N TYR A 314 -10.73 -0.40 -3.37
CA TYR A 314 -11.91 -0.34 -4.25
C TYR A 314 -12.73 0.93 -4.07
N MET A 315 -12.80 1.46 -2.84
CA MET A 315 -13.46 2.74 -2.58
C MET A 315 -12.71 3.91 -3.20
N GLU A 316 -11.39 3.97 -3.04
CA GLU A 316 -10.54 5.03 -3.60
C GLU A 316 -10.57 5.06 -5.13
N LYS A 317 -10.54 3.89 -5.77
CA LYS A 317 -10.64 3.76 -7.23
C LYS A 317 -12.08 3.88 -7.77
N GLY A 318 -13.08 4.05 -6.90
CA GLY A 318 -14.49 4.19 -7.28
C GLY A 318 -15.14 2.91 -7.81
N LYS A 319 -14.52 1.74 -7.66
CA LYS A 319 -15.02 0.44 -8.16
C LYS A 319 -16.06 -0.19 -7.21
N ARG A 320 -17.10 0.56 -6.87
CA ARG A 320 -18.14 0.15 -5.90
C ARG A 320 -18.92 -1.10 -6.32
N GLY A 321 -19.10 -1.32 -7.62
CA GLY A 321 -19.77 -2.53 -8.13
C GLY A 321 -19.00 -3.80 -7.78
N LYS A 322 -17.68 -3.81 -7.97
CA LYS A 322 -16.83 -4.97 -7.62
C LYS A 322 -16.74 -5.19 -6.11
N LEU A 323 -16.81 -4.12 -5.31
CA LEU A 323 -16.85 -4.22 -3.85
C LEU A 323 -18.14 -4.91 -3.36
N LEU A 324 -19.27 -4.67 -4.02
CA LEU A 324 -20.55 -5.27 -3.65
C LEU A 324 -20.74 -6.70 -4.19
N SER A 325 -20.04 -7.07 -5.26
CA SER A 325 -20.10 -8.41 -5.87
C SER A 325 -19.12 -9.42 -5.24
N GLN A 326 -18.67 -9.20 -4.01
CA GLN A 326 -17.70 -10.08 -3.36
C GLN A 326 -18.34 -11.41 -2.93
N PRO A 327 -17.56 -12.52 -2.88
CA PRO A 327 -18.06 -13.83 -2.47
C PRO A 327 -18.62 -13.85 -1.03
N ALA A 328 -19.55 -14.77 -0.77
CA ALA A 328 -20.24 -14.89 0.51
C ALA A 328 -19.32 -15.06 1.73
N ALA A 329 -18.16 -15.69 1.56
CA ALA A 329 -17.17 -15.86 2.63
C ALA A 329 -16.64 -14.53 3.21
N GLN A 330 -16.77 -13.43 2.48
CA GLN A 330 -16.19 -12.14 2.83
C GLN A 330 -17.25 -11.11 3.24
N HIS A 331 -18.53 -11.48 3.20
CA HIS A 331 -19.64 -10.60 3.56
C HIS A 331 -19.57 -10.12 5.01
N GLN A 332 -19.04 -10.93 5.93
CA GLN A 332 -18.87 -10.53 7.33
C GLN A 332 -17.78 -9.45 7.50
N GLN A 333 -16.63 -9.62 6.82
CA GLN A 333 -15.55 -8.64 6.84
C GLN A 333 -15.99 -7.34 6.14
N LEU A 334 -16.69 -7.47 5.01
CA LEU A 334 -17.26 -6.34 4.28
C LEU A 334 -18.32 -5.59 5.11
N ALA A 335 -19.18 -6.31 5.86
CA ALA A 335 -20.14 -5.70 6.76
C ALA A 335 -19.46 -4.89 7.86
N SER A 336 -18.39 -5.42 8.47
CA SER A 336 -17.63 -4.68 9.49
C SER A 336 -16.98 -3.40 8.95
N PHE A 337 -16.42 -3.47 7.74
CA PHE A 337 -15.86 -2.31 7.05
C PHE A 337 -16.93 -1.27 6.68
N LEU A 338 -18.07 -1.73 6.16
CA LEU A 338 -19.17 -0.86 5.73
C LEU A 338 -19.90 -0.18 6.88
N GLN A 339 -19.72 -0.58 8.15
CA GLN A 339 -20.26 0.17 9.30
C GLN A 339 -19.75 1.61 9.35
N ALA A 340 -18.48 1.84 8.96
CA ALA A 340 -17.91 3.18 8.84
C ALA A 340 -18.49 3.97 7.65
N HIS A 341 -19.03 3.28 6.65
CA HIS A 341 -19.58 3.86 5.43
C HIS A 341 -21.09 3.58 5.29
N GLN A 342 -21.86 4.14 6.23
CA GLN A 342 -23.31 3.92 6.33
C GLN A 342 -24.05 4.00 4.98
N HIS A 343 -23.74 5.02 4.16
CA HIS A 343 -24.37 5.28 2.86
C HIS A 343 -24.30 4.12 1.84
N LEU A 344 -23.41 3.14 2.02
CA LEU A 344 -23.28 1.96 1.16
C LEU A 344 -23.71 0.66 1.85
N SER A 345 -23.87 0.65 3.18
CA SER A 345 -24.17 -0.56 3.95
C SER A 345 -25.51 -1.19 3.54
N TRP A 346 -26.52 -0.37 3.22
CA TRP A 346 -27.85 -0.88 2.83
C TRP A 346 -27.82 -1.69 1.53
N LEU A 347 -26.96 -1.33 0.56
CA LEU A 347 -26.80 -2.09 -0.69
C LEU A 347 -26.24 -3.49 -0.42
N HIS A 348 -25.25 -3.57 0.46
CA HIS A 348 -24.68 -4.85 0.87
C HIS A 348 -25.70 -5.69 1.64
N HIS A 349 -26.43 -5.10 2.59
CA HIS A 349 -27.47 -5.82 3.34
C HIS A 349 -28.57 -6.40 2.44
N ILE A 350 -29.02 -5.66 1.41
CA ILE A 350 -29.98 -6.17 0.42
C ILE A 350 -29.39 -7.35 -0.36
N HIS A 351 -28.12 -7.28 -0.76
CA HIS A 351 -27.46 -8.37 -1.48
C HIS A 351 -27.35 -9.65 -0.64
N VAL A 352 -27.10 -9.50 0.67
CA VAL A 352 -27.02 -10.60 1.65
C VAL A 352 -28.40 -11.09 2.11
N GLN A 353 -29.49 -10.48 1.60
CA GLN A 353 -30.87 -10.74 2.03
C GLN A 353 -31.15 -10.41 3.51
N ASP A 354 -30.31 -9.58 4.14
CA ASP A 354 -30.55 -9.04 5.48
C ASP A 354 -31.38 -7.75 5.37
N TYR A 355 -32.68 -7.91 5.09
CA TYR A 355 -33.60 -6.79 4.93
C TYR A 355 -33.83 -6.01 6.23
N GLN A 356 -33.64 -6.62 7.40
CA GLN A 356 -33.83 -5.96 8.69
C GLN A 356 -32.73 -4.93 8.96
N SER A 357 -31.47 -5.31 8.73
CA SER A 357 -30.34 -4.38 8.84
C SER A 357 -30.39 -3.33 7.73
N ALA A 358 -30.82 -3.70 6.52
CA ALA A 358 -31.04 -2.75 5.42
C ALA A 358 -32.05 -1.67 5.80
N LEU A 359 -33.21 -2.07 6.32
CA LEU A 359 -34.28 -1.17 6.79
C LEU A 359 -33.75 -0.15 7.80
N ARG A 360 -33.04 -0.61 8.84
CA ARG A 360 -32.47 0.28 9.88
C ARG A 360 -31.50 1.28 9.28
N THR A 361 -30.63 0.84 8.38
CA THR A 361 -29.66 1.74 7.73
C THR A 361 -30.32 2.77 6.80
N LEU A 362 -31.33 2.36 6.01
CA LEU A 362 -32.07 3.24 5.12
C LEU A 362 -32.90 4.26 5.91
N TYR A 363 -33.58 3.82 6.95
CA TYR A 363 -34.38 4.69 7.81
C TYR A 363 -33.51 5.73 8.52
N ASN A 364 -32.36 5.32 9.07
CA ASN A 364 -31.40 6.25 9.67
C ASN A 364 -30.88 7.28 8.64
N GLN A 365 -30.57 6.85 7.41
CA GLN A 365 -30.14 7.76 6.36
C GLN A 365 -31.24 8.73 5.92
N ALA A 366 -32.48 8.26 5.82
CA ALA A 366 -33.62 9.10 5.52
C ALA A 366 -33.81 10.17 6.60
N ASN A 367 -33.60 9.83 7.87
CA ASN A 367 -33.69 10.79 8.98
C ASN A 367 -32.55 11.81 8.98
N MET A 368 -31.32 11.40 8.63
CA MET A 368 -30.18 12.30 8.49
C MET A 368 -30.25 13.20 7.25
N GLU A 369 -30.98 12.79 6.21
CA GLU A 369 -31.10 13.54 4.97
C GLU A 369 -32.03 14.76 5.15
N LYS A 370 -31.42 15.94 5.15
CA LYS A 370 -32.11 17.25 5.18
C LYS A 370 -31.83 18.08 3.92
N ARG A 371 -30.85 17.68 3.10
CA ARG A 371 -30.29 18.50 2.03
C ARG A 371 -31.06 18.37 0.72
N TYR A 372 -31.57 17.19 0.41
CA TYR A 372 -32.31 16.93 -0.82
C TYR A 372 -33.64 16.24 -0.54
N PHE A 373 -34.74 16.91 -0.91
CA PHE A 373 -36.10 16.38 -0.73
C PHE A 373 -36.29 15.05 -1.47
N VAL A 374 -35.97 15.01 -2.77
CA VAL A 374 -36.12 13.81 -3.62
C VAL A 374 -35.31 12.63 -3.10
N LYS A 375 -34.15 12.89 -2.50
CA LYS A 375 -33.32 11.83 -1.93
C LYS A 375 -33.96 11.25 -0.67
N LYS A 376 -34.53 12.09 0.20
CA LYS A 376 -35.25 11.64 1.41
C LYS A 376 -36.48 10.81 1.04
N THR A 377 -37.29 11.25 0.08
CA THR A 377 -38.47 10.49 -0.38
C THR A 377 -38.07 9.14 -0.97
N THR A 378 -37.02 9.11 -1.79
CA THR A 378 -36.49 7.86 -2.36
C THR A 378 -36.00 6.90 -1.28
N LEU A 379 -35.26 7.40 -0.28
CA LEU A 379 -34.77 6.56 0.84
C LEU A 379 -35.91 6.01 1.69
N LEU A 380 -36.98 6.80 1.93
CA LEU A 380 -38.16 6.32 2.66
C LEU A 380 -38.94 5.28 1.85
N ALA A 381 -39.15 5.51 0.55
CA ALA A 381 -39.80 4.54 -0.31
C ALA A 381 -39.02 3.21 -0.35
N LEU A 382 -37.69 3.28 -0.46
CA LEU A 382 -36.82 2.09 -0.38
C LEU A 382 -36.88 1.44 1.00
N SER A 383 -36.93 2.21 2.08
CA SER A 383 -37.10 1.68 3.45
C SER A 383 -38.44 0.95 3.59
N LYS A 384 -39.53 1.49 3.03
CA LYS A 384 -40.85 0.84 3.02
C LYS A 384 -40.84 -0.46 2.25
N LEU A 385 -40.25 -0.47 1.04
CA LEU A 385 -40.13 -1.68 0.23
C LEU A 385 -39.27 -2.75 0.91
N THR A 386 -38.17 -2.37 1.56
CA THR A 386 -37.33 -3.31 2.32
C THR A 386 -38.02 -3.83 3.57
N ALA A 387 -38.83 -3.02 4.27
CA ALA A 387 -39.68 -3.49 5.37
C ALA A 387 -40.69 -4.52 4.87
N LEU A 388 -41.40 -4.24 3.77
CA LEU A 388 -42.40 -5.15 3.20
C LEU A 388 -41.79 -6.46 2.67
N ALA A 389 -40.56 -6.42 2.18
CA ALA A 389 -39.82 -7.59 1.72
C ALA A 389 -39.16 -8.40 2.87
N SER A 390 -39.15 -7.86 4.10
CA SER A 390 -38.52 -8.52 5.24
C SER A 390 -39.46 -9.50 5.94
N ASP A 391 -38.91 -10.59 6.47
CA ASP A 391 -39.63 -11.58 7.27
C ASP A 391 -39.83 -11.12 8.73
N LEU A 392 -40.19 -9.85 8.94
CA LEU A 392 -40.47 -9.31 10.27
C LEU A 392 -41.81 -9.83 10.81
N PRO A 393 -41.95 -10.03 12.14
CA PRO A 393 -43.25 -10.29 12.75
C PRO A 393 -44.25 -9.18 12.40
N GLN A 394 -45.50 -9.55 12.07
CA GLN A 394 -46.52 -8.61 11.60
C GLN A 394 -46.69 -7.38 12.50
N ASP A 395 -46.60 -7.55 13.82
CA ASP A 395 -46.72 -6.45 14.78
C ASP A 395 -45.58 -5.43 14.69
N GLN A 396 -44.36 -5.87 14.35
CA GLN A 396 -43.21 -4.99 14.17
C GLN A 396 -43.21 -4.35 12.79
N LEU A 397 -43.63 -5.12 11.77
CA LEU A 397 -43.79 -4.63 10.41
C LEU A 397 -44.81 -3.48 10.36
N ASN A 398 -45.98 -3.67 10.95
CA ASN A 398 -47.05 -2.66 10.94
C ASN A 398 -46.57 -1.37 11.59
N LYS A 399 -45.91 -1.44 12.76
CA LYS A 399 -45.36 -0.25 13.43
C LYS A 399 -44.34 0.49 12.57
N GLN A 400 -43.38 -0.22 11.99
CA GLN A 400 -42.35 0.40 11.15
C GLN A 400 -42.94 1.00 9.87
N VAL A 401 -43.92 0.34 9.25
CA VAL A 401 -44.61 0.86 8.07
C VAL A 401 -45.45 2.08 8.42
N ASP A 402 -46.16 2.06 9.55
CA ASP A 402 -46.95 3.20 10.03
C ASP A 402 -46.04 4.41 10.29
N ASP A 403 -44.89 4.22 10.97
CA ASP A 403 -43.90 5.26 11.21
C ASP A 403 -43.37 5.88 9.89
N ILE A 404 -43.10 5.04 8.88
CA ILE A 404 -42.65 5.50 7.55
C ILE A 404 -43.78 6.24 6.82
N VAL A 405 -45.02 5.74 6.91
CA VAL A 405 -46.19 6.34 6.27
C VAL A 405 -46.49 7.72 6.86
N GLU A 406 -46.35 7.92 8.18
CA GLU A 406 -46.48 9.25 8.77
C GLU A 406 -45.40 10.22 8.25
N GLN A 407 -44.16 9.76 8.08
CA GLN A 407 -43.11 10.58 7.45
C GLN A 407 -43.40 10.88 5.97
N GLU A 408 -43.93 9.91 5.21
CA GLU A 408 -44.36 10.12 3.82
C GLU A 408 -45.51 11.13 3.73
N ARG A 409 -46.47 11.11 4.68
CA ARG A 409 -47.55 12.12 4.74
C ARG A 409 -47.01 13.53 4.93
N PHE A 410 -46.03 13.71 5.81
CA PHE A 410 -45.36 15.00 5.95
C PHE A 410 -44.71 15.45 4.63
N LEU A 411 -43.97 14.55 3.97
CA LEU A 411 -43.29 14.88 2.70
C LEU A 411 -44.27 15.15 1.55
N LEU A 412 -45.45 14.53 1.55
CA LEU A 412 -46.51 14.77 0.57
C LEU A 412 -46.96 16.23 0.56
N HIS A 413 -46.93 16.90 1.72
CA HIS A 413 -47.23 18.34 1.78
C HIS A 413 -46.17 19.19 1.07
N GLN A 414 -44.92 18.76 1.02
CA GLN A 414 -43.88 19.44 0.23
C GLN A 414 -43.94 19.04 -1.26
N GLU A 415 -44.28 17.79 -1.58
CA GLU A 415 -44.42 17.31 -2.96
C GLU A 415 -45.59 17.98 -3.70
N THR A 416 -46.69 18.23 -2.98
CA THR A 416 -47.91 18.81 -3.57
C THR A 416 -47.88 20.33 -3.68
N LEU A 417 -46.72 20.97 -3.48
CA LEU A 417 -46.54 22.40 -3.70
C LEU A 417 -46.84 22.77 -5.17
N PRO A 418 -47.61 23.84 -5.43
CA PRO A 418 -47.92 24.25 -6.79
C PRO A 418 -46.66 24.58 -7.61
N ARG A 419 -46.51 23.98 -8.80
CA ARG A 419 -45.37 24.24 -9.70
C ARG A 419 -45.23 25.72 -10.08
N GLN A 420 -46.36 26.43 -10.20
CA GLN A 420 -46.40 27.86 -10.48
C GLN A 420 -45.73 28.68 -9.36
N LEU A 421 -45.93 28.30 -8.10
CA LEU A 421 -45.29 28.93 -6.95
C LEU A 421 -43.78 28.66 -6.94
N LEU A 422 -43.37 27.44 -7.30
CA LEU A 422 -41.95 27.07 -7.38
C LEU A 422 -41.23 27.85 -8.51
N GLU A 423 -41.88 28.04 -9.65
CA GLU A 423 -41.37 28.85 -10.76
C GLU A 423 -41.25 30.34 -10.38
N GLU A 424 -42.26 30.91 -9.72
CA GLU A 424 -42.25 32.30 -9.25
C GLU A 424 -41.15 32.54 -8.19
N LYS A 425 -40.89 31.56 -7.31
CA LYS A 425 -39.81 31.60 -6.32
C LYS A 425 -38.44 31.17 -6.87
N ARG A 426 -38.32 30.82 -8.16
CA ARG A 426 -37.10 30.31 -8.81
C ARG A 426 -36.48 29.11 -8.09
N GLN A 427 -37.30 28.24 -7.52
CA GLN A 427 -36.85 27.02 -6.85
C GLN A 427 -36.97 25.82 -7.78
N ASN A 428 -35.87 25.07 -7.91
CA ASN A 428 -35.88 23.83 -8.66
C ASN A 428 -36.47 22.70 -7.79
N PRO A 429 -37.47 21.94 -8.27
CA PRO A 429 -38.10 20.86 -7.49
C PRO A 429 -37.12 19.74 -7.13
N ASP A 430 -36.13 19.48 -8.00
CA ASP A 430 -35.20 18.36 -7.81
C ASP A 430 -34.06 18.67 -6.83
N THR A 431 -33.73 19.94 -6.64
CA THR A 431 -32.61 20.37 -5.77
C THR A 431 -33.08 21.07 -4.51
N MET A 432 -34.39 21.09 -4.24
CA MET A 432 -34.92 21.80 -3.07
C MET A 432 -34.52 21.09 -1.77
N PRO A 433 -34.14 21.85 -0.73
CA PRO A 433 -33.90 21.28 0.60
C PRO A 433 -35.20 20.83 1.25
N LEU A 434 -35.09 20.03 2.32
CA LEU A 434 -36.23 19.70 3.16
C LEU A 434 -36.72 20.98 3.87
N LEU A 435 -37.99 21.32 3.69
CA LEU A 435 -38.59 22.48 4.33
C LEU A 435 -39.22 22.08 5.67
N SER A 436 -39.12 22.96 6.66
CA SER A 436 -39.83 22.79 7.93
C SER A 436 -41.34 22.99 7.73
N ALA A 437 -42.15 22.45 8.63
CA ALA A 437 -43.60 22.65 8.64
C ALA A 437 -43.96 24.15 8.59
N HIS A 438 -43.25 24.99 9.34
CA HIS A 438 -43.44 26.44 9.34
C HIS A 438 -43.18 27.09 7.96
N ASN A 439 -42.08 26.72 7.30
CA ASN A 439 -41.75 27.27 5.99
C ASN A 439 -42.75 26.81 4.92
N LEU A 440 -43.25 25.56 5.00
CA LEU A 440 -44.29 25.06 4.12
C LEU A 440 -45.61 25.82 4.32
N ILE A 441 -46.03 26.04 5.56
CA ILE A 441 -47.21 26.82 5.93
C ILE A 441 -47.11 28.23 5.32
N GLN A 442 -45.97 28.91 5.50
CA GLN A 442 -45.76 30.23 4.92
C GLN A 442 -45.85 30.23 3.40
N LEU A 443 -45.27 29.23 2.72
CA LEU A 443 -45.32 29.12 1.26
C LEU A 443 -46.75 28.86 0.75
N TYR A 444 -47.54 28.04 1.43
CA TYR A 444 -48.94 27.80 1.08
C TYR A 444 -49.80 29.05 1.20
N ILE A 445 -49.50 29.90 2.19
CA ILE A 445 -50.26 31.11 2.53
C ILE A 445 -49.60 32.39 1.94
N CYS A 446 -48.56 32.26 1.12
CA CYS A 446 -47.94 33.41 0.45
C CYS A 446 -48.89 34.01 -0.59
N ASP A 447 -48.85 35.35 -0.75
CA ASP A 447 -49.60 36.06 -1.79
C ASP A 447 -49.18 35.65 -3.20
N ASP A 448 -47.96 35.13 -3.35
CA ASP A 448 -47.42 34.56 -4.58
C ASP A 448 -48.16 33.27 -5.01
N ASN A 449 -48.86 32.57 -4.12
CA ASN A 449 -49.69 31.43 -4.53
C ASN A 449 -51.00 31.93 -5.18
N ARG A 450 -50.97 32.45 -6.40
CA ARG A 450 -52.14 33.11 -7.04
C ARG A 450 -53.37 32.22 -7.25
N ARG A 451 -53.22 30.89 -7.16
CA ARG A 451 -54.31 29.90 -7.34
C ARG A 451 -54.56 29.05 -6.09
N ALA A 452 -54.26 29.58 -4.90
CA ALA A 452 -54.54 28.88 -3.65
C ALA A 452 -56.03 28.50 -3.56
N ASN A 453 -56.30 27.24 -3.26
CA ASN A 453 -57.66 26.69 -3.11
C ASN A 453 -57.89 26.18 -1.67
N GLU A 454 -59.11 25.72 -1.38
CA GLU A 454 -59.48 25.14 -0.08
C GLU A 454 -58.52 24.02 0.39
N TYR A 455 -57.95 23.26 -0.56
CA TYR A 455 -57.00 22.19 -0.26
C TYR A 455 -55.64 22.71 0.22
N ASP A 456 -55.18 23.85 -0.28
CA ASP A 456 -53.91 24.46 0.16
C ASP A 456 -54.01 24.98 1.60
N PHE A 457 -55.14 25.59 1.96
CA PHE A 457 -55.40 26.01 3.34
C PHE A 457 -55.63 24.83 4.28
N LYS A 458 -56.31 23.77 3.81
CA LYS A 458 -56.45 22.52 4.57
C LYS A 458 -55.10 21.86 4.86
N LYS A 459 -54.23 21.77 3.86
CA LYS A 459 -52.86 21.27 4.03
C LYS A 459 -52.04 22.14 4.98
N ALA A 460 -52.20 23.46 4.93
CA ALA A 460 -51.53 24.37 5.87
C ALA A 460 -52.00 24.15 7.32
N LEU A 461 -53.28 23.83 7.54
CA LEU A 461 -53.80 23.45 8.85
C LEU A 461 -53.29 22.08 9.31
N ASP A 462 -53.20 21.10 8.39
CA ASP A 462 -52.68 19.76 8.69
C ASP A 462 -51.19 19.80 9.06
N LEU A 463 -50.42 20.70 8.45
CA LEU A 463 -49.02 20.93 8.78
C LEU A 463 -48.79 21.46 10.21
N LEU A 464 -49.82 21.99 10.88
CA LEU A 464 -49.70 22.45 12.27
C LEU A 464 -49.44 21.29 13.25
N GLU A 465 -49.89 20.07 12.92
CA GLU A 465 -49.65 18.88 13.73
C GLU A 465 -48.17 18.46 13.75
N TYR A 466 -47.43 18.85 12.71
CA TYR A 466 -46.00 18.54 12.54
C TYR A 466 -45.06 19.63 13.09
N ILE A 467 -45.59 20.69 13.72
CA ILE A 467 -44.78 21.69 14.41
C ILE A 467 -44.36 21.11 15.76
N HIS A 468 -43.06 20.96 15.99
CA HIS A 468 -42.57 20.47 17.27
C HIS A 468 -42.81 21.55 18.34
N LYS A 469 -43.21 21.13 19.55
CA LYS A 469 -43.44 22.03 20.70
C LYS A 469 -42.19 22.85 21.09
N GLU A 470 -41.01 22.46 20.60
CA GLU A 470 -39.73 23.13 20.82
C GLU A 470 -39.47 24.28 19.85
N ASP A 471 -40.22 24.40 18.74
CA ASP A 471 -39.95 25.41 17.70
C ASP A 471 -40.32 26.85 18.11
N SER A 472 -40.82 27.06 19.34
CA SER A 472 -41.21 28.38 19.88
C SER A 472 -42.18 29.19 19.01
N VAL A 473 -42.93 28.51 18.14
CA VAL A 473 -43.92 29.13 17.26
C VAL A 473 -45.30 29.07 17.90
N ASP A 474 -45.97 30.21 17.98
CA ASP A 474 -47.34 30.30 18.46
C ASP A 474 -48.30 29.65 17.44
N ILE A 475 -48.73 28.43 17.75
CA ILE A 475 -49.62 27.63 16.93
C ILE A 475 -50.96 28.35 16.71
N ASP A 476 -51.46 29.08 17.71
CA ASP A 476 -52.75 29.75 17.63
C ASP A 476 -52.65 31.06 16.83
N ALA A 477 -51.50 31.73 16.87
CA ALA A 477 -51.21 32.86 15.97
C ALA A 477 -51.15 32.40 14.49
N LEU A 478 -50.50 31.26 14.21
CA LEU A 478 -50.45 30.71 12.85
C LEU A 478 -51.83 30.28 12.34
N LYS A 479 -52.68 29.68 13.19
CA LYS A 479 -54.08 29.38 12.84
C LYS A 479 -54.83 30.66 12.47
N CYS A 480 -54.68 31.72 13.25
CA CYS A 480 -55.30 33.01 12.97
C CYS A 480 -54.79 33.61 11.65
N GLU A 481 -53.50 33.45 11.33
CA GLU A 481 -52.93 33.92 10.07
C GLU A 481 -53.48 33.14 8.86
N ILE A 482 -53.55 31.80 8.97
CA ILE A 482 -54.13 30.93 7.92
C ILE A 482 -55.57 31.36 7.62
N PHE A 483 -56.42 31.43 8.65
CA PHE A 483 -57.83 31.82 8.47
C PHE A 483 -57.97 33.27 8.02
N GLY A 484 -57.12 34.18 8.51
CA GLY A 484 -57.12 35.58 8.10
C GLY A 484 -56.80 35.76 6.61
N LYS A 485 -55.88 34.97 6.05
CA LYS A 485 -55.57 35.02 4.61
C LYS A 485 -56.55 34.24 3.74
N ALA A 486 -57.18 33.18 4.27
CA ALA A 486 -58.29 32.51 3.59
C ALA A 486 -59.45 33.48 3.35
N LEU A 487 -59.88 34.19 4.41
CA LEU A 487 -60.97 35.16 4.35
C LEU A 487 -60.69 36.33 3.40
N ARG A 488 -59.44 36.81 3.34
CA ARG A 488 -59.03 37.89 2.41
C ARG A 488 -59.06 37.50 0.93
N ARG A 489 -59.21 36.21 0.61
CA ARG A 489 -59.28 35.70 -0.77
C ARG A 489 -60.67 35.23 -1.18
N ASP A 490 -61.57 35.08 -0.22
CA ASP A 490 -63.00 34.88 -0.48
C ASP A 490 -63.71 36.19 -0.86
N GLU A 491 -63.09 37.35 -0.56
CA GLU A 491 -63.40 38.67 -1.15
C GLU A 491 -62.74 38.84 -2.53
#